data_AF-Q9NC80-F1
#
_entry.id   AF-Q9NC80-F1
#
_cell.length_a   1.000
_cell.length_b   1.000
_cell.length_c   1.000
_cell.angle_alpha   90.00
_cell.angle_beta   90.00
_cell.angle_gamma   90.00
#
_symmetry.space_group_name_H-M   'P 1'
#
loop_
_entity.id
_entity.type
_entity.pdbx_description
1 polymer ?
#
loop_
_entity_poly.entity_id
_entity_poly.type
_entity_poly.pdbx_seq_one_letter_code
_entity_poly.pdbx_strand_id
1 'polypeptide(L)'
;AMKAMNLGTTTIGVRLENCVILVSEKKLISALQNPQSIKKHFKIYDTIVAGVSGVSGDAPTIINKCRNICLNHEKIYKEQISAPKLMEDICELALKFGEEEFEKKIFSR
;
A
#
# COMPACT_ATOMS: atom_id res chain seq x y z
N ALA A 1 -12.12 4.70 10.90
CA ALA A 1 -10.89 4.12 10.33
C ALA A 1 -10.16 3.18 11.31
N MET A 2 -9.62 3.68 12.44
CA MET A 2 -8.76 2.86 13.32
C MET A 2 -9.41 1.57 13.86
N LYS A 3 -10.68 1.61 14.30
CA LYS A 3 -11.38 0.39 14.76
C LYS A 3 -11.48 -0.70 13.68
N ALA A 4 -11.62 -0.31 12.41
CA ALA A 4 -11.67 -1.25 11.30
C ALA A 4 -10.29 -1.87 10.99
N MET A 5 -9.20 -1.16 11.29
CA MET A 5 -7.84 -1.71 11.16
C MET A 5 -7.58 -2.81 12.20
N ASN A 6 -8.03 -2.62 13.44
CA ASN A 6 -7.86 -3.60 14.52
C ASN A 6 -8.64 -4.91 14.30
N LEU A 7 -9.65 -4.89 13.43
CA LEU A 7 -10.42 -6.08 13.03
C LEU A 7 -9.78 -6.82 11.83
N GLY A 8 -8.71 -6.26 11.27
CA GLY A 8 -7.98 -6.84 10.14
C GLY A 8 -7.04 -7.97 10.53
N THR A 9 -6.62 -8.74 9.53
CA THR A 9 -5.53 -9.72 9.65
C THR A 9 -4.19 -9.02 9.88
N THR A 10 -3.33 -9.62 10.69
CA THR A 10 -2.07 -8.98 11.12
C THR A 10 -1.04 -8.92 9.98
N THR A 11 -0.27 -7.83 9.91
CA THR A 11 0.92 -7.70 9.05
C THR A 11 2.06 -7.11 9.86
N ILE A 12 3.25 -7.70 9.75
CA ILE A 12 4.46 -7.32 10.49
C ILE A 12 5.57 -7.07 9.47
N GLY A 13 6.37 -6.03 9.71
CA GLY A 13 7.58 -5.73 8.95
C GLY A 13 8.81 -5.80 9.85
N VAL A 14 9.87 -6.44 9.38
CA VAL A 14 11.17 -6.54 10.05
C VAL A 14 12.23 -5.92 9.17
N ARG A 15 12.94 -4.91 9.70
CA ARG A 15 14.11 -4.30 9.05
C ARG A 15 15.37 -5.03 9.49
N LEU A 16 16.17 -5.44 8.52
CA LEU A 16 17.53 -5.93 8.69
C LEU A 16 18.51 -4.89 8.12
N GLU A 17 19.80 -5.15 8.21
CA GLU A 17 20.83 -4.23 7.72
C GLU A 17 20.69 -3.93 6.22
N ASN A 18 20.47 -4.98 5.41
CA ASN A 18 20.47 -4.89 3.95
C ASN A 18 19.12 -5.19 3.29
N CYS A 19 18.09 -5.54 4.07
CA CYS A 19 16.79 -5.89 3.53
C CYS A 19 15.64 -5.67 4.51
N VAL A 20 14.41 -5.79 4.01
CA VAL A 20 13.19 -5.73 4.80
C VAL A 20 12.35 -6.96 4.48
N ILE A 21 11.77 -7.57 5.51
CA ILE A 21 10.87 -8.71 5.39
C ILE A 21 9.48 -8.26 5.80
N LEU A 22 8.47 -8.56 4.98
CA LEU A 22 7.06 -8.40 5.34
C LEU A 22 6.40 -9.78 5.49
N VAL A 23 5.67 -9.95 6.58
CA VAL A 23 4.90 -11.15 6.87
C VAL A 23 3.46 -10.76 7.18
N SER A 24 2.50 -11.37 6.48
CA SER A 24 1.08 -11.14 6.70
C SER A 24 0.35 -12.45 6.97
N GLU A 25 -0.57 -12.38 7.93
CA GLU A 25 -1.57 -13.41 8.15
C GLU A 25 -2.55 -13.44 6.96
N LYS A 26 -2.74 -14.64 6.38
CA LYS A 26 -3.78 -14.91 5.39
C LYS A 26 -4.88 -15.75 6.01
N LYS A 27 -5.98 -15.10 6.41
CA LYS A 27 -7.16 -15.78 6.93
C LYS A 27 -8.05 -16.27 5.78
N LEU A 28 -8.18 -17.58 5.65
CA LEU A 28 -9.13 -18.22 4.75
C LEU A 28 -10.52 -18.23 5.39
N ILE A 29 -11.54 -17.79 4.66
CA ILE A 29 -12.92 -17.78 5.16
C ILE A 29 -13.58 -19.15 4.95
N SER A 30 -13.18 -19.85 3.88
CA SER A 30 -13.71 -21.17 3.52
C SER A 30 -12.62 -22.01 2.86
N ALA A 31 -12.75 -23.33 2.97
CA ALA A 31 -11.89 -24.30 2.26
C ALA A 31 -11.99 -24.18 0.73
N LEU A 32 -13.07 -23.60 0.20
CA LEU A 32 -13.25 -23.38 -1.25
C LEU A 32 -12.51 -22.13 -1.76
N GLN A 33 -12.03 -21.27 -0.86
CA GLN A 33 -11.37 -20.04 -1.26
C GLN A 33 -9.94 -20.34 -1.72
N ASN A 34 -9.61 -19.97 -2.95
CA ASN A 34 -8.24 -20.08 -3.45
C ASN A 34 -7.29 -19.18 -2.61
N PRO A 35 -6.32 -19.72 -1.86
CA PRO A 35 -5.43 -18.92 -1.01
C PRO A 35 -4.54 -17.93 -1.79
N GLN A 36 -4.27 -18.22 -3.06
CA GLN A 36 -3.48 -17.34 -3.93
C GLN A 36 -4.24 -16.08 -4.34
N SER A 37 -5.59 -16.12 -4.32
CA SER A 37 -6.41 -14.94 -4.61
C SER A 37 -6.32 -13.88 -3.51
N ILE A 38 -5.95 -14.27 -2.29
CA ILE A 38 -5.76 -13.36 -1.16
C ILE A 38 -4.38 -12.68 -1.27
N LYS A 39 -4.37 -11.47 -1.84
CA LYS A 39 -3.18 -10.62 -1.95
C LYS A 39 -3.07 -9.70 -0.73
N LYS A 40 -1.93 -9.79 -0.04
CA LYS A 40 -1.58 -8.95 1.12
C LYS A 40 -0.35 -8.08 0.88
N HIS A 41 0.53 -8.51 -0.03
CA HIS A 41 1.73 -7.80 -0.41
C HIS A 41 1.64 -7.37 -1.87
N PHE A 42 2.10 -6.17 -2.17
CA PHE A 42 2.09 -5.60 -3.50
C PHE A 42 3.44 -4.97 -3.79
N LYS A 43 4.09 -5.42 -4.87
CA LYS A 43 5.27 -4.72 -5.42
C LYS A 43 4.79 -3.37 -5.95
N ILE A 44 5.35 -2.29 -5.42
CA ILE A 44 5.11 -0.93 -5.91
C ILE A 44 6.18 -0.60 -6.93
N TYR A 45 7.44 -0.81 -6.57
CA TYR A 45 8.60 -0.48 -7.39
C TYR A 45 9.71 -1.50 -7.15
N ASP A 46 10.86 -1.38 -7.81
CA ASP A 46 11.93 -2.37 -7.68
C ASP A 46 12.50 -2.46 -6.25
N THR A 47 12.55 -1.35 -5.54
CA THR A 47 13.04 -1.25 -4.16
C THR A 47 11.94 -1.14 -3.10
N ILE A 48 10.66 -1.11 -3.51
CA ILE A 48 9.53 -0.81 -2.61
C ILE A 48 8.42 -1.85 -2.75
N VAL A 49 8.02 -2.42 -1.62
CA VAL A 49 6.87 -3.32 -1.48
C VAL A 49 5.96 -2.80 -0.36
N ALA A 50 4.66 -2.96 -0.51
CA ALA A 50 3.68 -2.60 0.51
C ALA A 50 2.93 -3.84 1.02
N GLY A 51 2.72 -3.89 2.34
CA GLY A 51 1.85 -4.84 3.02
C GLY A 51 0.58 -4.16 3.51
N VAL A 52 -0.55 -4.84 3.43
CA VAL A 52 -1.87 -4.27 3.76
C VAL A 52 -2.48 -4.98 4.98
N SER A 53 -2.80 -4.18 6.00
CA SER A 53 -3.59 -4.60 7.16
C SER A 53 -4.92 -3.86 7.20
N GLY A 54 -5.97 -4.50 7.73
CA GLY A 54 -7.32 -3.93 7.79
C GLY A 54 -8.08 -4.02 6.46
N VAL A 55 -8.72 -2.91 6.07
CA VAL A 55 -9.61 -2.81 4.91
C VAL A 55 -8.81 -2.96 3.61
N SER A 56 -8.85 -4.16 3.02
CA SER A 56 -8.06 -4.49 1.83
C SER A 56 -8.70 -4.02 0.51
N GLY A 57 -9.95 -3.53 0.54
CA GLY A 57 -10.71 -3.16 -0.65
C GLY A 57 -10.13 -1.95 -1.41
N ASP A 58 -9.61 -0.96 -0.68
CA ASP A 58 -9.01 0.24 -1.29
C ASP A 58 -7.52 0.07 -1.62
N ALA A 59 -6.91 -1.05 -1.22
CA ALA A 59 -5.48 -1.27 -1.44
C ALA A 59 -5.08 -1.16 -2.92
N PRO A 60 -5.77 -1.78 -3.90
CA PRO A 60 -5.39 -1.66 -5.30
C PRO A 60 -5.31 -0.21 -5.79
N THR A 61 -6.25 0.64 -5.38
CA THR A 61 -6.28 2.07 -5.74
C THR A 61 -5.09 2.81 -5.14
N ILE A 62 -4.80 2.59 -3.87
CA ILE A 62 -3.64 3.20 -3.17
C ILE A 62 -2.33 2.74 -3.84
N ILE A 63 -2.18 1.44 -4.09
CA ILE A 63 -0.98 0.88 -4.73
C ILE A 63 -0.75 1.44 -6.13
N ASN A 64 -1.81 1.62 -6.92
CA ASN A 64 -1.70 2.22 -8.25
C ASN A 64 -1.27 3.70 -8.17
N LYS A 65 -1.75 4.45 -7.18
CA LYS A 65 -1.28 5.82 -6.93
C LYS A 65 0.19 5.85 -6.52
N CYS A 66 0.63 4.96 -5.63
CA CYS A 66 2.04 4.83 -5.27
C CYS A 66 2.92 4.58 -6.51
N ARG A 67 2.49 3.66 -7.40
CA ARG A 67 3.20 3.35 -8.65
C ARG A 67 3.33 4.58 -9.54
N ASN A 68 2.24 5.34 -9.72
CA ASN A 68 2.26 6.56 -10.52
C ASN A 68 3.20 7.61 -9.93
N ILE A 69 3.21 7.79 -8.61
CA ILE A 69 4.13 8.72 -7.93
C ILE A 69 5.58 8.29 -8.16
N CYS A 70 5.90 7.00 -7.99
CA CYS A 70 7.25 6.48 -8.24
C CYS A 70 7.72 6.74 -9.68
N LEU A 71 6.88 6.40 -10.67
CA LEU A 71 7.19 6.58 -12.08
C LEU A 71 7.32 8.07 -12.45
N ASN A 72 6.49 8.93 -11.88
CA ASN A 72 6.57 10.36 -12.12
C ASN A 72 7.85 10.97 -11.52
N HIS A 73 8.23 10.55 -10.31
CA HIS A 73 9.47 10.97 -9.68
C HIS A 73 10.69 10.58 -10.51
N GLU A 74 10.76 9.31 -10.93
CA GLU A 74 11.83 8.83 -11.80
C GLU A 74 11.85 9.58 -13.14
N LYS A 75 10.69 9.88 -13.72
CA LYS A 75 10.60 10.64 -14.97
C LYS A 75 11.20 12.03 -14.85
N ILE A 76 10.90 12.74 -13.75
CA ILE A 76 11.30 14.13 -13.52
C ILE A 76 12.75 14.23 -13.05
N TYR A 77 13.13 13.45 -12.04
CA TYR A 77 14.41 13.56 -11.35
C TYR A 77 15.46 12.56 -11.84
N LYS A 78 15.07 11.58 -12.68
CA LYS A 78 15.95 10.52 -13.22
C LYS A 78 16.60 9.66 -12.13
N GLU A 79 15.92 9.54 -10.99
CA GLU A 79 16.35 8.71 -9.87
C GLU A 79 15.18 7.97 -9.21
N GLN A 80 15.49 6.89 -8.49
CA GLN A 80 14.49 6.13 -7.76
C GLN A 80 14.01 6.93 -6.54
N ILE A 81 12.69 6.99 -6.36
CA ILE A 81 12.10 7.61 -5.18
C ILE A 81 12.49 6.84 -3.90
N SER A 82 12.80 7.55 -2.83
CA SER A 82 13.04 6.94 -1.53
C SER A 82 11.71 6.53 -0.86
N ALA A 83 11.71 5.46 -0.07
CA ALA A 83 10.52 5.02 0.65
C ALA A 83 9.93 6.10 1.60
N PRO A 84 10.75 6.90 2.33
CA PRO A 84 10.22 8.01 3.13
C PRO A 84 9.52 9.07 2.27
N LYS A 85 10.11 9.44 1.12
CA LYS A 85 9.50 10.45 0.23
C LYS A 85 8.16 9.98 -0.33
N LEU A 86 8.09 8.73 -0.78
CA LEU A 86 6.82 8.13 -1.21
C LEU A 86 5.77 8.15 -0.09
N MET A 87 6.19 7.91 1.16
CA MET A 87 5.27 7.94 2.31
C MET A 87 4.73 9.34 2.56
N GLU A 88 5.56 10.39 2.47
CA GLU A 88 5.12 11.78 2.59
C GLU A 88 4.05 12.13 1.56
N ASP A 89 4.29 11.81 0.28
CA ASP A 89 3.37 12.13 -0.81
C ASP A 89 2.03 11.39 -0.65
N ILE A 90 2.06 10.13 -0.21
CA ILE A 90 0.85 9.34 0.06
C ILE A 90 0.10 9.85 1.30
N CYS A 91 0.81 10.25 2.37
CA CYS A 91 0.20 10.87 3.53
C CYS A 91 -0.49 12.19 3.18
N GLU A 92 0.11 12.99 2.30
CA GLU A 92 -0.51 14.23 1.82
C GLU A 92 -1.83 13.95 1.07
N LEU A 93 -1.84 12.95 0.19
CA LEU A 93 -3.08 12.49 -0.46
C LEU A 93 -4.09 11.95 0.56
N ALA A 94 -3.63 11.29 1.62
CA ALA A 94 -4.51 10.75 2.65
C ALA A 94 -5.23 11.85 3.44
N LEU A 95 -4.59 12.99 3.68
CA LEU A 95 -5.19 14.15 4.33
C LEU A 95 -6.29 14.80 3.47
N LYS A 96 -6.17 14.69 2.14
CA LYS A 96 -7.12 15.24 1.15
C LYS A 96 -8.34 14.34 0.90
N PHE A 97 -8.73 13.50 1.85
CA PHE A 97 -9.83 12.53 1.69
C PHE A 97 -11.21 13.16 1.44
N GLY A 98 -11.39 14.45 1.73
CA GLY A 98 -12.63 15.20 1.53
C GLY A 98 -12.76 15.92 0.18
N GLU A 99 -11.71 15.90 -0.66
CA GLU A 99 -11.72 16.58 -1.97
C GLU A 99 -12.63 15.86 -2.97
N GLU A 100 -13.32 16.60 -3.84
CA GLU A 100 -14.23 16.02 -4.85
C GLU A 100 -13.49 15.49 -6.08
N GLU A 101 -12.32 16.05 -6.39
CA GLU A 101 -11.51 15.64 -7.54
C GLU A 101 -10.87 14.25 -7.33
N PHE A 102 -11.18 13.32 -8.23
CA PHE A 102 -10.74 11.92 -8.14
C PHE A 102 -9.21 11.74 -8.06
N GLU A 103 -8.46 12.60 -8.75
CA GLU A 103 -6.99 12.56 -8.72
C GLU A 103 -6.40 12.99 -7.37
N LYS A 104 -7.12 13.83 -6.63
CA LYS A 104 -6.70 14.33 -5.30
C LYS A 104 -7.17 13.43 -4.15
N LYS A 105 -8.18 12.59 -4.38
CA LYS A 105 -8.62 11.58 -3.41
C LYS A 105 -7.52 10.53 -3.22
N ILE A 106 -7.43 9.92 -2.05
CA ILE A 106 -6.62 8.70 -1.86
C ILE A 106 -7.45 7.43 -2.13
N PHE A 107 -8.71 7.41 -1.67
CA PHE A 107 -9.61 6.27 -1.77
C PHE A 107 -10.45 6.30 -3.06
N SER A 108 -11.05 5.17 -3.38
CA SER A 108 -11.87 4.99 -4.59
C SER A 108 -13.29 5.56 -4.46
N ARG A 109 -13.72 5.87 -3.24
CA ARG A 109 -15.05 6.37 -2.87
C ARG A 109 -14.91 7.80 -2.33
#